data_AF-A0A7K4CEL9-F1
#
_entry.id   AF-A0A7K4CEL9-F1
#
_cell.length_a   1.000
_cell.length_b   1.000
_cell.length_c   1.000
_cell.angle_alpha   90.00
_cell.angle_beta   90.00
_cell.angle_gamma   90.00
#
_symmetry.space_group_name_H-M   'P 1'
#
loop_
_entity.id
_entity.type
_entity.pdbx_description
1 polymer ?
#
loop_
_entity_poly.entity_id
_entity_poly.type
_entity_poly.pdbx_seq_one_letter_code
_entity_poly.pdbx_strand_id
1 'polypeptide(L)' 'MILSASEFARRLDENRGSGNLVISPYQKECQQPASYDLRAASDSVLKRGTCTLIPTIEWVELPVDIAGTL' A
#
# COMPACT_ATOMS: atom_id res chain seq x y z
N MET A 1 8.67 -9.68 -11.75
CA MET A 1 7.56 -10.59 -11.37
C MET A 1 6.68 -9.84 -10.39
N ILE A 2 5.36 -9.92 -10.50
CA ILE A 2 4.43 -9.27 -9.55
C ILE A 2 4.19 -10.19 -8.35
N LEU A 3 4.17 -9.63 -7.14
CA LEU A 3 3.93 -10.39 -5.92
C LEU A 3 2.45 -10.81 -5.82
N SER A 4 2.19 -12.07 -5.49
CA SER A 4 0.84 -12.53 -5.17
C SER A 4 0.40 -12.03 -3.80
N ALA A 5 -0.90 -12.07 -3.51
CA ALA A 5 -1.45 -11.74 -2.19
C ALA A 5 -0.83 -12.57 -1.06
N SER A 6 -0.54 -13.86 -1.31
CA SER A 6 0.10 -14.74 -0.33
C SER A 6 1.55 -14.34 -0.04
N GLU A 7 2.32 -13.95 -1.06
CA GLU A 7 3.69 -13.47 -0.90
C GLU A 7 3.70 -12.08 -0.25
N PHE A 8 2.77 -11.21 -0.63
CA PHE A 8 2.57 -9.90 -0.03
C PHE A 8 2.29 -10.01 1.47
N ALA A 9 1.32 -10.84 1.86
CA ALA A 9 1.00 -11.09 3.26
C ALA A 9 2.19 -11.71 4.03
N ARG A 10 2.94 -12.62 3.41
CA ARG A 10 4.15 -13.20 4.00
C ARG A 10 5.25 -12.15 4.24
N ARG A 11 5.35 -11.14 3.38
CA ARG A 11 6.34 -10.05 3.46
C ARG A 11 5.90 -8.92 4.40
N LEU A 12 4.62 -8.82 4.70
CA LEU A 12 4.04 -7.86 5.65
C LEU A 12 4.23 -8.28 7.12
N ASP A 13 4.40 -9.58 7.40
CA ASP A 13 4.48 -10.14 8.76
C ASP A 13 5.59 -9.49 9.62
N GLU A 14 5.19 -8.60 10.52
CA GLU A 14 6.04 -7.80 11.41
C GLU A 14 7.00 -8.62 12.28
N ASN A 15 6.74 -9.93 12.44
CA ASN A 15 7.59 -10.83 13.22
C ASN A 15 8.88 -11.24 12.50
N ARG A 16 9.04 -10.89 11.21
CA ARG A 16 10.21 -11.28 10.40
C ARG A 16 11.31 -10.21 10.35
N GLY A 17 11.75 -9.69 11.49
CA GLY A 17 12.97 -8.88 11.60
C GLY A 17 13.03 -7.63 10.69
N SER A 18 14.22 -7.06 10.52
CA SER A 18 14.45 -5.88 9.67
C SER A 18 14.41 -6.24 8.18
N GLY A 19 13.63 -5.51 7.38
CA GLY A 19 13.55 -5.68 5.92
C GLY A 19 12.22 -6.22 5.39
N ASN A 20 11.13 -6.02 6.11
CA ASN A 20 9.78 -6.36 5.67
C ASN A 20 9.10 -5.22 4.92
N LEU A 21 8.07 -5.57 4.15
CA LEU A 21 7.14 -4.61 3.58
C LEU A 21 6.32 -4.01 4.72
N VAL A 22 6.26 -2.69 4.84
CA VAL A 22 5.43 -2.00 5.82
C VAL A 22 4.26 -1.35 5.10
N ILE A 23 3.04 -1.61 5.57
CA ILE A 23 1.83 -0.89 5.20
C ILE A 23 1.06 -0.62 6.49
N SER A 24 0.95 0.65 6.88
CA SER A 24 0.34 1.02 8.14
C SER A 24 -0.59 2.22 7.99
N PRO A 25 -1.89 2.10 8.32
CA PRO A 25 -2.58 0.91 8.79
C PRO A 25 -2.94 -0.07 7.65
N TYR A 26 -2.63 -1.36 7.83
CA TYR A 26 -3.07 -2.40 6.91
C TYR A 26 -4.54 -2.79 7.12
N GLN A 27 -5.29 -2.96 6.03
CA GLN A 27 -6.66 -3.49 6.03
C GLN A 27 -6.77 -4.68 5.08
N LYS A 28 -7.36 -5.77 5.58
CA LYS A 28 -7.46 -7.01 4.82
C LYS A 28 -8.39 -6.88 3.61
N GLU A 29 -9.37 -6.00 3.70
CA GLU A 29 -10.36 -5.72 2.65
C GLU A 29 -9.73 -5.03 1.44
N CYS A 30 -8.63 -4.31 1.64
CA CYS A 30 -7.85 -3.64 0.60
C CYS A 30 -6.87 -4.59 -0.11
N GLN A 31 -6.73 -5.84 0.36
CA GLN A 31 -5.83 -6.81 -0.25
C GLN A 31 -6.46 -7.39 -1.52
N GLN A 32 -5.79 -7.17 -2.65
CA GLN A 32 -6.15 -7.75 -3.95
C GLN A 32 -5.25 -8.97 -4.27
N PRO A 33 -5.59 -9.80 -5.26
CA PRO A 33 -4.81 -11.00 -5.60
C PRO A 33 -3.33 -10.75 -5.93
N ALA A 34 -2.97 -9.56 -6.40
CA ALA A 34 -1.60 -9.19 -6.78
C ALA A 34 -1.29 -7.68 -6.60
N SER A 35 -2.07 -7.01 -5.75
CA SER A 35 -1.92 -5.58 -5.43
C SER A 35 -2.54 -5.27 -4.07
N TYR A 36 -2.42 -4.02 -3.63
CA TYR A 36 -3.06 -3.53 -2.42
C TYR A 36 -3.63 -2.13 -2.69
N ASP A 37 -4.87 -1.91 -2.27
CA ASP A 37 -5.57 -0.64 -2.50
C ASP A 37 -5.17 0.39 -1.43
N LEU A 38 -4.57 1.50 -1.84
CA LEU A 38 -4.30 2.65 -0.96
C LEU A 38 -5.53 3.54 -0.86
N ARG A 39 -5.77 4.09 0.33
CA ARG A 39 -6.98 4.89 0.62
C ARG A 39 -6.63 6.36 0.74
N ALA A 40 -7.54 7.24 0.31
CA ALA A 40 -7.38 8.69 0.45
C ALA A 40 -7.39 9.10 1.94
N ALA A 41 -6.42 9.93 2.35
CA ALA A 41 -6.27 10.36 3.75
C ALA A 41 -7.36 11.31 4.26
N SER A 42 -8.10 11.94 3.36
CA SER A 42 -9.11 12.93 3.71
C SER A 42 -10.20 13.02 2.67
N ASP A 43 -11.43 13.25 3.13
CA ASP A 43 -12.54 13.63 2.27
C ASP A 43 -12.19 14.91 1.49
N SER A 44 -12.38 14.87 0.17
CA SER A 44 -12.01 15.96 -0.72
C SER A 44 -13.09 16.18 -1.76
N VAL A 45 -13.57 17.42 -1.91
CA VAL A 45 -14.47 17.79 -3.01
C VAL A 45 -13.65 18.04 -4.26
N LEU A 46 -13.73 17.12 -5.21
CA LEU A 46 -13.03 17.24 -6.49
C LEU A 46 -13.77 18.20 -7.42
N LYS A 47 -13.19 19.39 -7.64
CA LYS A 47 -13.74 20.36 -8.59
C LYS A 47 -13.41 19.94 -10.01
N ARG A 48 -14.42 19.94 -10.88
CA ARG A 48 -14.27 19.62 -12.31
C ARG A 48 -13.18 20.50 -12.94
N GLY A 49 -12.25 19.87 -13.67
CA GLY A 49 -11.16 20.56 -14.36
C GLY A 49 -10.00 21.02 -13.47
N THR A 50 -9.98 20.64 -12.19
CA THR A 50 -8.87 20.95 -11.26
C THR A 50 -8.08 19.68 -10.95
N CYS A 51 -6.75 19.81 -10.85
CA CYS A 51 -5.87 18.76 -10.34
C CYS A 51 -5.66 18.96 -8.83
N THR A 52 -5.91 17.93 -8.04
CA THR A 52 -5.79 17.95 -6.57
C THR A 52 -4.84 16.83 -6.14
N LEU A 53 -3.80 17.17 -5.37
CA LEU A 53 -2.92 16.19 -4.73
C LEU A 53 -3.59 15.69 -3.44
N ILE A 54 -3.69 14.38 -3.27
CA ILE A 54 -4.30 13.73 -2.10
C ILE A 54 -3.30 12.71 -1.54
N PRO A 55 -2.91 12.81 -0.25
CA PRO A 55 -2.07 11.82 0.39
C PRO A 55 -2.86 10.54 0.70
N THR A 56 -2.14 9.42 0.84
CA THR A 56 -2.72 8.14 1.27
C THR A 56 -2.81 8.05 2.80
N ILE A 57 -3.75 7.26 3.31
CA ILE A 57 -3.82 6.92 4.74
C ILE A 57 -2.60 6.07 5.13
N GLU A 58 -2.25 5.11 4.27
CA GLU A 58 -1.18 4.17 4.53
C GLU A 58 0.20 4.83 4.39
N TRP A 59 1.02 4.59 5.40
CA TRP A 59 2.48 4.68 5.32
C TRP A 59 3.04 3.41 4.69
N VAL A 60 3.87 3.56 3.66
CA VAL A 60 4.44 2.44 2.90
C VAL A 60 5.96 2.48 2.97
N GLU A 61 6.58 1.38 3.41
CA GLU A 61 8.03 1.18 3.33
C GLU A 61 8.33 -0.09 2.54
N LEU A 62 9.16 0.06 1.49
CA LEU A 62 9.56 -1.05 0.64
C LEU A 62 10.95 -1.55 1.05
N PRO A 63 11.14 -2.87 1.22
CA PRO A 63 12.47 -3.42 1.41
C PRO A 63 13.28 -3.34 0.11
N VAL A 64 14.60 -3.45 0.25
CA VAL A 64 15.57 -3.23 -0.85
C VAL A 64 15.37 -4.15 -2.06
N ASP A 65 14.68 -5.28 -1.89
CA ASP A 65 14.42 -6.28 -2.94
C ASP A 65 13.02 -6.16 -3.57
N ILE A 66 12.21 -5.18 -3.17
CA ILE A 66 10.85 -4.97 -3.68
C ILE A 66 10.71 -3.54 -4.22
N ALA A 67 10.04 -3.44 -5.37
CA ALA A 67 9.59 -2.17 -5.92
C ALA A 67 8.07 -2.19 -6.09
N GLY A 68 7.44 -1.03 -5.96
CA GLY A 68 6.00 -0.82 -6.20
C GLY A 68 5.77 0.16 -7.34
N THR A 69 4.61 0.04 -7.99
CA THR A 69 4.13 0.98 -9.01
C THR A 69 2.72 1.43 -8.61
N LEU A 70 2.44 2.74 -8.77
CA LEU A 70 1.16 3.39 -8.48
C LEU A 70 0.53 3.96 -9.75
#